data_AF-A0A1J6L6K0-F1
#
_entry.id   AF-A0A1J6L6K0-F1
#
_cell.length_a   1.000
_cell.length_b   1.000
_cell.length_c   1.000
_cell.angle_alpha   90.00
_cell.angle_beta   90.00
_cell.angle_gamma   90.00
#
_symmetry.space_group_name_H-M   'P 1'
#
loop_
_entity.id
_entity.type
_entity.pdbx_description
1 polymer ?
#
loop_
_entity_poly.entity_id
_entity_poly.type
_entity_poly.pdbx_seq_one_letter_code
_entity_poly.pdbx_strand_id
1 'polypeptide(L)' 'MYADKTGTPAQARTSNLNDELGQVDTILSDKTGTLTCNQMDFLKCSIPGNAYGTRASNVELAAAKQMAEDLGG' A
#
# COMPACT_ATOMS: atom_id res chain seq x y z
N MET A 1 -16.54 -3.06 4.75
CA MET A 1 -15.42 -2.11 4.82
C MET A 1 -15.80 -0.99 5.77
N TYR A 2 -15.07 -0.85 6.89
CA TYR A 2 -15.27 0.20 7.89
C TYR A 2 -13.90 0.72 8.30
N ALA A 3 -13.72 2.04 8.33
CA ALA A 3 -12.48 2.69 8.70
C ALA A 3 -12.56 3.18 10.14
N ASP A 4 -11.98 2.43 11.07
CA ASP A 4 -12.05 2.74 12.52
C ASP A 4 -11.47 4.12 12.87
N LYS A 5 -10.37 4.52 12.20
CA LYS A 5 -9.67 5.78 12.47
C LYS A 5 -10.56 7.01 12.27
N THR A 6 -11.43 6.95 11.27
CA THR A 6 -12.32 8.06 10.88
C THR A 6 -13.78 7.75 11.20
N GLY A 7 -14.07 6.57 11.73
CA GLY A 7 -15.42 6.09 12.03
C GLY A 7 -16.33 5.92 10.81
N THR A 8 -15.77 5.87 9.60
CA THR A 8 -16.56 5.92 8.35
C THR A 8 -16.77 4.54 7.74
N PRO A 9 -18.03 4.12 7.49
CA PRO A 9 -18.31 2.94 6.68
C PRO A 9 -18.17 3.24 5.18
N ALA A 10 -17.95 2.20 4.39
CA ALA A 10 -18.14 2.29 2.95
C ALA A 10 -19.63 2.53 2.61
N GLN A 11 -19.91 3.48 1.73
CA GLN A 11 -21.27 3.85 1.34
C GLN A 11 -21.43 3.75 -0.19
N ALA A 12 -22.39 2.95 -0.64
CA ALA A 12 -22.80 2.93 -2.04
C ALA A 12 -23.66 4.17 -2.33
N ARG A 13 -23.16 5.06 -3.21
CA ARG A 13 -23.90 6.28 -3.60
C ARG A 13 -24.84 6.04 -4.79
N THR A 14 -24.57 5.01 -5.59
CA THR A 14 -25.33 4.66 -6.79
C THR A 14 -25.45 3.14 -6.86
N SER A 15 -26.63 2.60 -6.53
CA SER A 15 -26.83 1.15 -6.35
C SER A 15 -27.05 0.38 -7.66
N ASN A 16 -27.32 1.05 -8.77
CA ASN A 16 -27.49 0.42 -10.08
C ASN A 16 -26.17 -0.05 -10.71
N LEU A 17 -25.01 0.34 -10.16
CA LEU A 17 -23.69 -0.07 -10.63
C LEU A 17 -23.14 -1.29 -9.87
N ASN A 18 -23.88 -1.85 -8.92
CA ASN A 18 -23.37 -2.92 -8.05
C ASN A 18 -22.94 -4.17 -8.84
N ASP A 19 -23.67 -4.52 -9.89
CA ASP A 19 -23.35 -5.67 -10.74
C ASP A 19 -22.16 -5.39 -11.68
N GLU A 20 -21.95 -4.12 -12.06
CA GLU A 20 -20.82 -3.70 -12.89
C GLU A 20 -19.49 -3.72 -12.12
N LEU A 21 -19.52 -3.52 -10.81
CA LEU A 21 -18.33 -3.63 -9.95
C LEU A 21 -17.69 -5.02 -10.03
N GLY A 22 -18.47 -6.07 -10.30
CA GLY A 22 -17.97 -7.43 -10.48
C GLY A 22 -17.29 -7.68 -11.84
N GLN A 23 -17.38 -6.72 -12.76
CA GLN A 23 -16.87 -6.83 -14.13
C GLN A 23 -15.65 -5.92 -14.38
N VAL A 24 -15.14 -5.24 -13.35
CA VAL A 24 -14.00 -4.32 -13.48
C VAL A 24 -12.71 -5.11 -13.70
N ASP A 25 -12.05 -4.86 -14.83
CA ASP A 25 -10.74 -5.47 -15.17
C ASP A 25 -9.55 -4.55 -14.82
N THR A 26 -9.74 -3.24 -14.92
CA THR A 26 -8.68 -2.24 -14.69
C THR A 26 -9.07 -1.24 -13.59
N ILE A 27 -8.17 -1.03 -12.62
CA ILE A 27 -8.32 -0.02 -11.58
C ILE A 27 -7.36 1.13 -11.85
N LEU A 28 -7.90 2.32 -12.10
CA LEU A 28 -7.11 3.56 -12.14
C LEU A 28 -7.04 4.13 -10.73
N SER A 29 -5.83 4.28 -10.20
CA SER A 29 -5.59 4.81 -8.85
C SER A 29 -4.76 6.07 -8.89
N ASP A 30 -5.16 7.07 -8.11
CA ASP A 30 -4.31 8.23 -7.84
C ASP A 30 -3.23 7.86 -6.81
N LYS A 31 -2.07 8.51 -6.89
CA LYS A 31 -0.97 8.28 -5.95
C LYS A 31 -1.24 8.97 -4.61
N THR A 32 -1.59 10.25 -4.66
CA THR A 32 -1.55 11.14 -3.48
C THR A 32 -2.90 11.10 -2.76
N GLY A 33 -2.91 10.74 -1.47
CA GLY A 33 -4.16 10.64 -0.70
C GLY A 33 -5.00 9.38 -0.98
N THR A 34 -4.60 8.53 -1.94
CA THR A 34 -5.16 7.18 -2.13
C THR A 34 -4.12 6.12 -1.80
N LEU A 35 -2.99 6.08 -2.52
CA LEU A 35 -1.92 5.11 -2.23
C LEU A 35 -1.00 5.56 -1.09
N THR A 36 -0.79 6.87 -0.93
CA THR A 36 0.09 7.43 0.12
C THR A 36 -0.68 8.26 1.14
N CYS A 37 -0.24 8.23 2.39
CA CYS A 37 -0.82 9.02 3.48
C CYS A 37 -0.30 10.46 3.55
N ASN A 38 0.40 10.96 2.52
CA ASN A 38 1.09 12.26 2.53
C ASN A 38 2.02 12.48 3.74
N GLN A 39 2.59 11.38 4.25
CA GLN A 39 3.53 11.38 5.34
C GLN A 39 4.87 10.83 4.84
N MET A 40 5.93 11.60 5.06
CA MET A 40 7.30 11.24 4.67
C MET A 40 8.13 11.04 5.92
N ASP A 41 8.52 9.79 6.17
CA ASP A 41 9.40 9.44 7.28
C ASP A 41 10.82 9.23 6.77
N PHE A 42 11.81 9.79 7.48
CA PHE A 42 13.21 9.47 7.22
C PHE A 42 13.50 8.05 7.74
N LEU A 43 13.83 7.14 6.83
CA LEU A 43 14.08 5.73 7.18
C LEU A 43 15.56 5.40 7.26
N LYS A 44 16.30 5.74 6.20
CA LYS A 44 17.69 5.35 6.02
C LYS A 44 18.47 6.41 5.25
N CYS A 45 19.78 6.44 5.45
CA CYS A 45 20.71 7.18 4.61
C CYS A 45 22.05 6.46 4.50
N SER A 46 22.89 6.92 3.58
CA SER A 46 24.29 6.50 3.51
C SER A 46 25.19 7.71 3.78
N ILE A 47 26.18 7.53 4.66
CA ILE A 47 27.19 8.54 4.97
C ILE A 47 28.56 7.84 4.88
N PRO A 48 29.58 8.52 4.34
CA PRO A 48 30.60 7.94 3.43
C PRO A 48 30.49 6.43 3.11
N GLY A 49 29.42 6.01 2.43
CA GLY A 49 29.23 4.61 2.03
C GLY A 49 28.73 3.67 3.13
N ASN A 50 28.70 4.11 4.40
CA ASN A 50 28.11 3.37 5.50
C ASN A 50 26.59 3.63 5.55
N ALA A 51 25.79 2.57 5.52
CA ALA A 51 24.34 2.66 5.62
C ALA A 51 23.89 2.83 7.08
N TYR A 52 22.98 3.77 7.32
CA TYR A 52 22.36 4.07 8.61
C TYR A 52 20.85 3.91 8.51
N GLY A 53 20.22 3.42 9.57
CA GLY A 53 18.78 3.20 9.68
C GLY A 53 18.42 1.72 9.66
N THR A 54 17.95 1.21 10.80
CA THR A 54 17.69 -0.22 11.03
C THR A 54 16.22 -0.60 10.82
N ARG A 55 15.33 0.37 10.58
CA ARG A 55 13.91 0.10 10.37
C ARG A 55 13.72 -0.51 8.98
N ALA A 56 13.25 -1.76 8.94
CA ALA A 56 12.76 -2.35 7.71
C ALA A 56 11.43 -1.68 7.33
N SER A 57 11.32 -1.18 6.10
CA SER A 57 10.03 -0.72 5.59
C SER A 57 9.14 -1.91 5.25
N ASN A 58 7.81 -1.71 5.24
CA ASN A 58 6.89 -2.76 4.79
C ASN A 58 7.18 -3.21 3.34
N VAL A 59 7.74 -2.31 2.52
CA VAL A 59 8.17 -2.63 1.15
C VAL A 59 9.37 -3.57 1.16
N GLU A 60 10.36 -3.32 2.02
CA GLU A 60 11.53 -4.19 2.15
C GLU A 60 11.15 -5.58 2.69
N LEU A 61 10.22 -5.63 3.65
CA LEU A 61 9.68 -6.89 4.17
C LEU A 61 8.91 -7.67 3.11
N ALA A 62 8.10 -6.98 2.29
CA ALA A 62 7.36 -7.60 1.19
C ALA A 62 8.32 -8.13 0.10
N ALA A 63 9.32 -7.35 -0.28
CA ALA A 63 10.33 -7.76 -1.25
C ALA A 63 11.15 -8.96 -0.76
N ALA A 64 11.56 -8.98 0.52
CA ALA A 64 12.28 -10.11 1.11
C ALA A 64 11.43 -11.38 1.16
N LYS A 65 10.12 -11.27 1.43
CA LYS A 65 9.19 -12.41 1.39
C LYS A 65 9.04 -12.96 -0.02
N GLN A 66 8.87 -12.10 -1.02
CA GLN A 66 8.76 -12.52 -2.42
C GLN A 66 10.02 -13.27 -2.88
N MET A 67 11.22 -12.73 -2.58
CA MET A 67 12.48 -13.41 -2.90
C MET A 67 12.60 -14.77 -2.21
N ALA A 68 12.14 -14.91 -0.97
CA ALA A 68 12.16 -16.18 -0.26
C ALA A 68 11.23 -17.23 -0.88
N GLU A 69 10.07 -16.81 -1.41
CA GLU A 69 9.14 -17.68 -2.14
C GLU A 69 9.72 -18.12 -3.49
N ASP A 70 10.38 -17.21 -4.22
CA ASP A 70 10.97 -17.48 -5.54
C ASP A 70 12.17 -18.45 -5.49
N LEU A 71 12.85 -18.56 -4.35
CA LEU A 71 13.96 -19.50 -4.11
C LEU A 71 13.51 -20.87 -3.56
N GLY A 72 12.23 -21.00 -3.18
CA GLY A 72 11.66 -22.22 -2.59
C GLY A 72 10.84 -23.09 -3.56
N GLY A 73 10.74 -22.69 -4.84
CA GLY A 73 10.03 -23.39 -5.91
C GLY A 73 10.93 -24.22 -6.83
#